data_AF-A0A8H9C8T2-F1
#
_entry.id   AF-A0A8H9C8T2-F1
#
_cell.length_a   1.000
_cell.length_b   1.000
_cell.length_c   1.000
_cell.angle_alpha   90.00
_cell.angle_beta   90.00
_cell.angle_gamma   90.00
#
_symmetry.space_group_name_H-M   'P 1'
#
loop_
_entity.id
_entity.type
_entity.pdbx_description
1 polymer ?
#
loop_
_entity_poly.entity_id
_entity_poly.type
_entity_poly.pdbx_seq_one_letter_code
_entity_poly.pdbx_strand_id
1 'polypeptide(L)'
;MASLPISNSRHVAIAEGGATRVVAVADLAASLGAEALIRLHEADFAALEAVERDLVHFNLERTINRTGTRYALLPIVRPGRRRPGGPEELPILDPTRFRTGLCVAVRQGVPVAAVTPDLFAISLPTIRDASALAAALVRRYAELFPDLGPDDIVRRGCAITRLRLDAPGRVPGAEPA
;
A
#
# COMPACT_ATOMS: atom_id res chain seq x y z
N MET A 1 12.44 -9.80 -18.80
CA MET A 1 12.99 -9.38 -17.49
C MET A 1 12.44 -10.33 -16.44
N ALA A 2 13.26 -10.80 -15.49
CA ALA A 2 12.77 -11.59 -14.36
C ALA A 2 11.91 -10.71 -13.42
N SER A 3 10.86 -11.29 -12.83
CA SER A 3 9.95 -10.56 -11.93
C SER A 3 10.65 -10.16 -10.64
N LEU A 4 10.32 -8.97 -10.12
CA LEU A 4 10.89 -8.52 -8.85
C LEU A 4 10.39 -9.34 -7.66
N PRO A 5 11.25 -9.60 -6.65
CA PRO A 5 10.83 -10.27 -5.43
C PRO A 5 9.85 -9.38 -4.67
N ILE A 6 8.69 -9.95 -4.33
CA ILE A 6 7.66 -9.29 -3.53
C ILE A 6 8.22 -9.03 -2.12
N SER A 7 7.90 -7.88 -1.53
CA SER A 7 8.25 -7.55 -0.14
C SER A 7 7.74 -8.64 0.82
N ASN A 8 8.44 -8.83 1.95
CA ASN A 8 8.07 -9.81 2.95
C ASN A 8 6.59 -9.65 3.36
N SER A 9 5.79 -10.64 2.97
CA SER A 9 4.35 -10.69 3.18
C SER A 9 3.95 -11.44 4.44
N ARG A 10 4.91 -12.04 5.16
CA ARG A 10 4.64 -12.89 6.32
C ARG A 10 4.76 -12.13 7.65
N HIS A 11 5.74 -11.23 7.75
CA HIS A 11 6.00 -10.48 8.97
C HIS A 11 6.13 -8.98 8.70
N VAL A 12 5.84 -8.19 9.73
CA VAL A 12 6.04 -6.74 9.72
C VAL A 12 6.39 -6.26 11.13
N ALA A 13 7.03 -5.11 11.24
CA ALA A 13 7.20 -4.43 12.52
C ALA A 13 6.02 -3.47 12.77
N ILE A 14 5.57 -3.35 14.01
CA ILE A 14 4.57 -2.37 14.42
C ILE A 14 5.10 -1.49 15.55
N ALA A 15 4.71 -0.21 15.54
CA ALA A 15 4.92 0.71 16.65
C ALA A 15 3.79 0.55 17.67
N GLU A 16 4.12 0.26 18.92
CA GLU A 16 3.17 0.09 20.01
C GLU A 16 3.78 0.59 21.33
N GLY A 17 3.14 1.57 21.98
CA GLY A 17 3.57 2.06 23.30
C GLY A 17 5.01 2.60 23.36
N GLY A 18 5.51 3.18 22.26
CA GLY A 18 6.89 3.66 22.16
C GLY A 18 7.94 2.58 21.86
N ALA A 19 7.53 1.32 21.74
CA ALA A 19 8.38 0.20 21.32
C ALA A 19 8.05 -0.27 19.91
N THR A 20 8.95 -1.07 19.32
CA THR A 20 8.72 -1.78 18.06
C THR A 20 8.70 -3.28 18.32
N ARG A 21 7.68 -3.98 17.82
CA ARG A 21 7.64 -5.45 17.84
C ARG A 21 7.34 -6.03 16.46
N VAL A 22 7.86 -7.23 16.19
CA VAL A 22 7.58 -7.97 14.95
C VAL A 22 6.38 -8.88 15.16
N VAL A 23 5.45 -8.85 14.21
CA VAL A 23 4.22 -9.65 14.24
C VAL A 23 3.99 -10.34 12.90
N ALA A 24 3.21 -11.42 12.90
CA ALA A 24 2.72 -12.01 11.68
C ALA A 24 1.69 -11.09 11.02
N VAL A 25 1.76 -10.95 9.71
CA VAL A 25 0.84 -10.12 8.91
C VAL A 25 -0.60 -10.62 9.02
N ALA A 26 -0.79 -11.94 9.10
CA ALA A 26 -2.11 -12.55 9.24
C ALA A 26 -2.76 -12.20 10.58
N ASP A 27 -2.00 -12.30 11.69
CA ASP A 27 -2.50 -11.98 13.03
C ASP A 27 -2.84 -10.49 13.14
N LEU A 28 -1.99 -9.63 12.59
CA LEU A 28 -2.25 -8.19 12.55
C LEU A 28 -3.52 -7.89 11.73
N ALA A 29 -3.66 -8.46 10.53
CA ALA A 29 -4.86 -8.27 9.71
C ALA A 29 -6.13 -8.72 10.44
N ALA A 30 -6.10 -9.90 11.06
CA ALA A 30 -7.22 -10.43 11.84
C ALA A 30 -7.60 -9.50 12.99
N SER A 31 -6.61 -8.96 13.73
CA SER A 31 -6.87 -8.02 14.83
C SER A 31 -7.54 -6.71 14.39
N LEU A 32 -7.41 -6.36 13.11
CA LEU A 32 -8.01 -5.16 12.49
C LEU A 32 -9.33 -5.48 11.75
N GLY A 33 -9.87 -6.70 11.88
CA GLY A 33 -11.10 -7.10 11.18
C GLY A 33 -10.92 -7.23 9.66
N ALA A 34 -9.71 -7.53 9.20
CA ALA A 34 -9.35 -7.70 7.79
C ALA A 34 -8.67 -9.06 7.56
N GLU A 35 -8.55 -9.44 6.29
CA GLU A 35 -7.89 -10.69 5.89
C GLU A 35 -6.44 -10.47 5.44
N ALA A 36 -6.11 -9.24 5.02
CA ALA A 36 -4.78 -8.87 4.55
C ALA A 36 -4.51 -7.36 4.75
N LEU A 37 -3.27 -6.95 4.52
CA LEU A 37 -2.82 -5.58 4.71
C LEU A 37 -2.43 -4.92 3.39
N ILE A 38 -2.79 -3.65 3.23
CA ILE A 38 -2.19 -2.73 2.25
C ILE A 38 -1.42 -1.68 3.05
N ARG A 39 -0.12 -1.59 2.78
CA ARG A 39 0.80 -0.70 3.50
C ARG A 39 1.04 0.51 2.63
N LEU A 40 0.79 1.70 3.17
CA LEU A 40 0.93 2.96 2.46
C LEU A 40 2.03 3.78 3.09
N HIS A 41 2.85 4.46 2.30
CA HIS A 41 3.74 5.48 2.88
C HIS A 41 2.90 6.52 3.61
N GLU A 42 3.43 7.08 4.69
CA GLU A 42 2.67 7.99 5.55
C GLU A 42 1.98 9.14 4.80
N ALA A 43 2.67 9.78 3.84
CA ALA A 43 2.06 10.83 3.01
C ALA A 43 0.91 10.32 2.13
N ASP A 44 1.01 9.08 1.62
CA ASP A 44 -0.07 8.45 0.85
C ASP A 44 -1.25 8.05 1.74
N PHE A 45 -0.97 7.62 2.98
CA PHE A 45 -1.99 7.31 3.97
C PHE A 45 -2.74 8.57 4.40
N ALA A 46 -2.05 9.67 4.68
CA ALA A 46 -2.70 10.96 5.02
C ALA A 46 -3.65 11.42 3.90
N ALA A 47 -3.26 11.22 2.64
CA ALA A 47 -4.10 11.56 1.49
C ALA A 47 -5.37 10.69 1.34
N LEU A 48 -5.50 9.59 2.10
CA LEU A 48 -6.72 8.78 2.12
C LEU A 48 -7.91 9.49 2.77
N GLU A 49 -7.69 10.50 3.61
CA GLU A 49 -8.77 11.24 4.28
C GLU A 49 -9.70 11.91 3.26
N ALA A 50 -9.16 12.34 2.12
CA ALA A 50 -9.92 12.94 1.02
C ALA A 50 -10.61 11.90 0.11
N VAL A 51 -10.44 10.60 0.37
CA VAL A 51 -11.03 9.52 -0.43
C VAL A 51 -12.24 8.96 0.29
N GLU A 52 -13.44 9.17 -0.23
CA GLU A 52 -14.65 8.73 0.48
C GLU A 52 -14.82 7.22 0.41
N ARG A 53 -15.02 6.69 -0.80
CA ARG A 53 -15.53 5.32 -1.00
C ARG A 53 -14.67 4.47 -1.94
N ASP A 54 -14.41 4.93 -3.14
CA ASP A 54 -13.68 4.15 -4.14
C ASP A 54 -12.22 4.60 -4.22
N LEU A 55 -11.31 3.63 -4.14
CA LEU A 55 -9.88 3.87 -4.18
C LEU A 55 -9.21 2.97 -5.21
N VAL A 56 -8.38 3.56 -6.07
CA VAL A 56 -7.36 2.85 -6.82
C VAL A 56 -6.02 2.97 -6.10
N HIS A 57 -5.47 1.82 -5.73
CA HIS A 57 -4.11 1.69 -5.22
C HIS A 57 -3.19 1.08 -6.28
N PHE A 58 -2.01 1.67 -6.44
CA PHE A 58 -1.00 1.23 -7.40
C PHE A 58 0.20 0.61 -6.67
N ASN A 59 0.57 -0.61 -7.07
CA ASN A 59 1.83 -1.27 -6.69
C ASN A 59 2.75 -1.38 -7.91
N LEU A 60 4.06 -1.53 -7.70
CA LEU A 60 5.01 -1.78 -8.78
C LEU A 60 4.81 -3.17 -9.38
N GLU A 61 4.75 -3.26 -10.71
CA GLU A 61 4.72 -4.50 -11.51
C GLU A 61 3.55 -5.46 -11.18
N ARG A 62 3.56 -6.08 -9.99
CA ARG A 62 2.64 -7.11 -9.55
C ARG A 62 2.24 -6.91 -8.08
N THR A 63 1.05 -7.38 -7.75
CA THR A 63 0.56 -7.47 -6.36
C THR A 63 0.02 -8.86 -6.06
N ILE A 64 0.06 -9.26 -4.78
CA ILE A 64 -0.63 -10.45 -4.28
C ILE A 64 -2.07 -10.15 -3.85
N ASN A 65 -2.55 -8.92 -4.07
CA ASN A 65 -3.92 -8.57 -3.72
C ASN A 65 -4.93 -9.42 -4.49
N ARG A 66 -6.05 -9.75 -3.84
CA ARG A 66 -7.09 -10.63 -4.38
C ARG A 66 -8.45 -9.96 -4.32
N THR A 67 -9.20 -10.10 -5.41
CA THR A 67 -10.59 -9.64 -5.48
C THR A 67 -11.43 -10.45 -4.49
N GLY A 68 -12.35 -9.79 -3.78
CA GLY A 68 -13.17 -10.38 -2.72
C GLY A 68 -12.52 -10.38 -1.33
N THR A 69 -11.23 -10.03 -1.21
CA THR A 69 -10.52 -9.97 0.07
C THR A 69 -10.69 -8.61 0.73
N ARG A 70 -10.92 -8.61 2.05
CA ARG A 70 -10.98 -7.41 2.88
C ARG A 70 -9.58 -7.01 3.37
N TYR A 71 -9.22 -5.76 3.16
CA TYR A 71 -7.92 -5.21 3.51
C TYR A 71 -8.03 -4.16 4.61
N ALA A 72 -7.06 -4.16 5.52
CA ALA A 72 -6.72 -3.00 6.33
C ALA A 72 -5.61 -2.21 5.63
N LEU A 73 -5.84 -0.91 5.43
CA LEU A 73 -4.90 0.05 4.88
C LEU A 73 -4.24 0.77 6.05
N LEU A 74 -2.90 0.75 6.14
CA LEU A 74 -2.15 1.30 7.27
C LEU A 74 -0.98 2.18 6.83
N PRO A 75 -0.59 3.19 7.62
CA PRO A 75 0.60 3.98 7.36
C PRO A 75 1.86 3.19 7.73
N ILE A 76 2.85 3.29 6.85
CA ILE A 76 4.24 2.96 7.10
C ILE A 76 4.88 4.20 7.73
N VAL A 77 5.18 4.13 9.02
CA VAL A 77 5.87 5.21 9.75
C VAL A 77 7.37 5.17 9.51
N ARG A 78 7.93 4.00 9.18
CA ARG A 78 9.31 3.85 8.71
C ARG A 78 9.38 2.85 7.56
N PRO A 79 9.85 3.25 6.36
CA PRO A 79 9.92 2.36 5.22
C PRO A 79 10.88 1.20 5.49
N GLY A 80 10.53 0.04 4.92
CA GLY A 80 11.45 -1.08 4.80
C GLY A 80 12.40 -0.84 3.63
N ARG A 81 13.55 -1.49 3.65
CA ARG A 81 14.58 -1.35 2.61
C ARG A 81 15.31 -2.67 2.40
N ARG A 82 15.93 -2.82 1.24
CA ARG A 82 16.82 -3.95 0.94
C ARG A 82 18.23 -3.43 0.73
N ARG A 83 19.20 -4.02 1.44
CA ARG A 83 20.62 -3.80 1.12
C ARG A 83 21.03 -4.74 0.00
N PRO A 84 21.97 -4.36 -0.88
CA PRO A 84 22.53 -5.28 -1.87
C PRO A 84 23.01 -6.57 -1.20
N GLY A 85 22.48 -7.72 -1.62
CA GLY A 85 22.81 -9.04 -1.07
C GLY A 85 22.34 -9.30 0.37
N GLY A 86 21.63 -8.37 1.02
CA GLY A 86 21.16 -8.49 2.40
C GLY A 86 19.68 -8.84 2.53
N PRO A 87 19.23 -9.28 3.73
CA PRO A 87 17.81 -9.49 3.99
C PRO A 87 17.04 -8.16 3.96
N GLU A 88 15.73 -8.25 3.74
CA GLU A 88 14.83 -7.10 3.80
C GLU A 88 14.70 -6.60 5.25
N GLU A 89 14.98 -5.32 5.48
CA GLU A 89 14.62 -4.63 6.71
C GLU A 89 13.10 -4.35 6.68
N LEU A 90 12.36 -4.88 7.66
CA LEU A 90 10.90 -4.76 7.68
C LEU A 90 10.45 -3.31 7.85
N PRO A 91 9.38 -2.88 7.16
CA PRO A 91 8.75 -1.60 7.46
C PRO A 91 8.14 -1.62 8.86
N ILE A 92 8.09 -0.45 9.51
CA ILE A 92 7.30 -0.23 10.73
C ILE A 92 5.96 0.37 10.34
N LEU A 93 4.87 -0.25 10.80
CA LEU A 93 3.50 0.25 10.66
C LEU A 93 2.98 0.83 11.98
N ASP A 94 2.01 1.72 11.90
CA ASP A 94 1.19 2.12 13.04
C ASP A 94 -0.20 1.47 12.94
N PRO A 95 -0.50 0.44 13.76
CA PRO A 95 -1.76 -0.29 13.70
C PRO A 95 -2.94 0.50 14.28
N THR A 96 -2.69 1.60 15.00
CA THR A 96 -3.75 2.43 15.60
C THR A 96 -4.45 3.31 14.57
N ARG A 97 -3.79 3.55 13.42
CA ARG A 97 -4.29 4.33 12.29
C ARG A 97 -4.56 3.40 11.13
N PHE A 98 -5.83 3.16 10.81
CA PHE A 98 -6.16 2.33 9.66
C PHE A 98 -7.53 2.67 9.05
N ARG A 99 -7.71 2.25 7.81
CA ARG A 99 -9.01 2.15 7.15
C ARG A 99 -9.21 0.74 6.62
N THR A 100 -10.45 0.30 6.49
CA THR A 100 -10.76 -1.00 5.90
C THR A 100 -11.50 -0.84 4.57
N GLY A 101 -11.39 -1.86 3.72
CA GLY A 101 -12.11 -1.90 2.46
C GLY A 101 -12.06 -3.25 1.77
N LEU A 102 -12.99 -3.48 0.85
CA LEU A 102 -13.08 -4.68 0.02
C LEU A 102 -12.34 -4.47 -1.30
N CYS A 103 -11.44 -5.39 -1.67
CA CYS A 103 -10.86 -5.39 -3.01
C CYS A 103 -11.90 -5.88 -4.03
N VAL A 104 -12.22 -5.02 -5.01
CA VAL A 104 -13.26 -5.29 -6.02
C VAL A 104 -12.69 -5.63 -7.39
N ALA A 105 -11.43 -5.29 -7.67
CA ALA A 105 -10.75 -5.70 -8.88
C ALA A 105 -9.23 -5.60 -8.73
N VAL A 106 -8.51 -6.43 -9.48
CA VAL A 106 -7.05 -6.40 -9.58
C VAL A 106 -6.62 -6.51 -11.05
N ARG A 107 -5.66 -5.69 -11.47
CA ARG A 107 -4.95 -5.80 -12.75
C ARG A 107 -3.46 -5.82 -12.49
N GLN A 108 -2.70 -6.60 -13.25
CA GLN A 108 -1.25 -6.78 -13.07
C GLN A 108 -0.51 -6.22 -14.28
N GLY A 109 0.72 -5.73 -14.08
CA GLY A 109 1.64 -5.39 -15.17
C GLY A 109 1.13 -4.33 -16.16
N VAL A 110 0.27 -3.42 -15.74
CA VAL A 110 -0.28 -2.36 -16.60
C VAL A 110 0.82 -1.31 -16.82
N PRO A 111 1.22 -1.01 -18.07
CA PRO A 111 2.16 0.07 -18.33
C PRO A 111 1.66 1.39 -17.75
N VAL A 112 2.54 2.19 -17.15
CA VAL A 112 2.16 3.48 -16.51
C VAL A 112 1.45 4.40 -17.50
N ALA A 113 1.94 4.47 -18.75
CA ALA A 113 1.33 5.26 -19.81
C ALA A 113 -0.04 4.75 -20.30
N ALA A 114 -0.41 3.52 -19.96
CA ALA A 114 -1.69 2.91 -20.34
C ALA A 114 -2.75 2.99 -19.22
N VAL A 115 -2.43 3.60 -18.07
CA VAL A 115 -3.40 3.86 -17.00
C VAL A 115 -4.35 4.95 -17.46
N THR A 116 -5.65 4.67 -17.39
CA THR A 116 -6.69 5.56 -17.91
C THR A 116 -7.03 6.68 -16.92
N PRO A 117 -7.53 7.83 -17.40
CA PRO A 117 -7.98 8.93 -16.55
C PRO A 117 -8.98 8.52 -15.47
N ASP A 118 -9.93 7.61 -15.78
CA ASP A 118 -10.92 7.14 -14.80
C ASP A 118 -10.29 6.42 -13.60
N LEU A 119 -9.16 5.73 -13.80
CA LEU A 119 -8.45 5.08 -12.70
C LEU A 119 -7.70 6.11 -11.85
N PHE A 120 -7.21 7.18 -12.46
CA PHE A 120 -6.61 8.31 -11.74
C PHE A 120 -7.64 9.16 -10.98
N ALA A 121 -8.86 9.27 -11.49
CA ALA A 121 -9.94 10.03 -10.87
C ALA A 121 -10.34 9.47 -9.48
N ILE A 122 -10.13 8.17 -9.26
CA ILE A 122 -10.43 7.49 -8.00
C ILE A 122 -9.17 7.00 -7.25
N SER A 123 -7.96 7.45 -7.62
CA SER A 123 -6.75 7.22 -6.82
C SER A 123 -6.53 8.34 -5.79
N LEU A 124 -5.40 8.27 -5.08
CA LEU A 124 -5.00 9.31 -4.14
C LEU A 124 -4.91 10.69 -4.81
N PRO A 125 -5.26 11.79 -4.11
CA PRO A 125 -5.11 13.17 -4.60
C PRO A 125 -3.73 13.51 -5.16
N THR A 126 -2.68 12.85 -4.66
CA THR A 126 -1.29 13.05 -5.07
C THR A 126 -0.89 12.26 -6.33
N ILE A 127 -1.79 11.42 -6.87
CA ILE A 127 -1.55 10.58 -8.06
C ILE A 127 -2.74 10.76 -8.99
N ARG A 128 -2.72 11.81 -9.82
CA ARG A 128 -3.82 12.15 -10.75
C ARG A 128 -3.48 11.98 -12.22
N ASP A 129 -2.24 11.57 -12.51
CA ASP A 129 -1.76 11.33 -13.87
C ASP A 129 -0.58 10.35 -13.87
N ALA A 130 -0.13 10.00 -15.07
CA ALA A 130 0.96 9.06 -15.30
C ALA A 130 2.31 9.55 -14.73
N SER A 131 2.56 10.86 -14.74
CA SER A 131 3.81 11.44 -14.23
C SER A 131 3.85 11.36 -12.70
N ALA A 132 2.75 11.73 -12.04
CA ALA A 132 2.58 11.59 -10.60
C ALA A 132 2.66 10.13 -10.15
N LEU A 133 2.10 9.19 -10.93
CA LEU A 133 2.23 7.76 -10.68
C LEU A 133 3.69 7.29 -10.81
N ALA A 134 4.38 7.68 -11.87
CA ALA A 134 5.79 7.35 -12.07
C ALA A 134 6.66 7.84 -10.89
N ALA A 135 6.49 9.10 -10.49
CA ALA A 135 7.19 9.69 -9.36
C ALA A 135 6.88 8.95 -8.03
N ALA A 136 5.60 8.57 -7.83
CA ALA A 136 5.20 7.81 -6.65
C ALA A 136 5.83 6.40 -6.63
N LEU A 137 5.89 5.70 -7.76
CA LEU A 137 6.55 4.39 -7.84
C LEU A 137 8.03 4.50 -7.52
N VAL A 138 8.75 5.46 -8.11
CA VAL A 138 10.18 5.66 -7.82
C VAL A 138 10.41 5.94 -6.33
N ARG A 139 9.66 6.89 -5.76
CA ARG A 139 9.75 7.23 -4.33
C ARG A 139 9.53 6.04 -3.40
N ARG A 140 8.57 5.16 -3.72
CA ARG A 140 8.20 4.01 -2.88
C ARG A 140 9.17 2.84 -2.99
N TYR A 141 9.77 2.65 -4.15
CA TYR A 141 10.45 1.39 -4.50
C TYR A 141 11.96 1.51 -4.70
N ALA A 142 12.53 2.72 -4.82
CA ALA A 142 13.97 2.90 -4.99
C ALA A 142 14.80 2.25 -3.86
N GLU A 143 14.38 2.38 -2.60
CA GLU A 143 15.08 1.74 -1.46
C GLU A 143 14.86 0.22 -1.35
N LEU A 144 13.83 -0.30 -2.00
CA LEU A 144 13.55 -1.74 -2.05
C LEU A 144 14.27 -2.43 -3.21
N PHE A 145 14.60 -1.69 -4.27
CA PHE A 145 15.28 -2.20 -5.46
C PHE A 145 16.43 -1.25 -5.86
N PRO A 146 17.50 -1.18 -5.04
CA PRO A 146 18.60 -0.23 -5.25
C PRO A 146 19.34 -0.43 -6.57
N ASP A 147 19.23 -1.61 -7.19
CA ASP A 147 19.86 -1.92 -8.49
C ASP A 147 19.06 -1.41 -9.69
N LEU A 148 17.87 -0.84 -9.48
CA LEU A 148 17.04 -0.29 -10.55
C LEU A 148 17.12 1.24 -10.57
N GLY A 149 17.41 1.79 -11.75
CA GLY A 149 17.24 3.22 -11.99
C GLY A 149 15.76 3.63 -11.99
N PRO A 150 15.44 4.92 -11.85
CA PRO A 150 14.06 5.43 -11.90
C PRO A 150 13.29 4.97 -13.14
N ASP A 151 13.90 5.05 -14.32
CA ASP A 151 13.29 4.62 -15.58
C ASP A 151 13.02 3.11 -15.61
N ASP A 152 13.91 2.31 -15.02
CA ASP A 152 13.71 0.86 -14.90
C ASP A 152 12.52 0.54 -14.00
N ILE A 153 12.36 1.25 -12.89
CA ILE A 153 11.19 1.10 -12.01
C ILE A 153 9.91 1.41 -12.80
N VAL A 154 9.86 2.53 -13.51
CA VAL A 154 8.66 2.93 -14.27
C VAL A 154 8.35 1.95 -15.41
N ARG A 155 9.38 1.46 -16.12
CA ARG A 155 9.23 0.48 -17.22
C ARG A 155 8.60 -0.84 -16.80
N ARG A 156 8.68 -1.21 -15.52
CA ARG A 156 8.02 -2.42 -14.98
C ARG A 156 6.50 -2.33 -15.01
N GLY A 157 5.95 -1.12 -15.15
CA GLY A 157 4.52 -0.88 -15.05
C GLY A 157 4.01 -0.99 -13.61
N CYS A 158 2.70 -1.10 -13.46
CA CYS A 158 2.03 -1.12 -12.18
C CYS A 158 0.97 -2.23 -12.10
N ALA A 159 0.77 -2.75 -10.90
CA ALA A 159 -0.45 -3.45 -10.55
C ALA A 159 -1.46 -2.45 -10.00
N ILE A 160 -2.72 -2.65 -10.33
CA ILE A 160 -3.84 -1.78 -9.98
C ILE A 160 -4.79 -2.59 -9.11
N THR A 161 -5.01 -2.14 -7.89
CA THR A 161 -6.00 -2.68 -6.97
C THR A 161 -7.12 -1.67 -6.82
N ARG A 162 -8.36 -2.05 -7.16
CA ARG A 162 -9.55 -1.25 -6.86
C ARG A 162 -10.14 -1.72 -5.54
N LEU A 163 -10.40 -0.77 -4.66
CA LEU A 163 -10.95 -0.97 -3.33
C LEU A 163 -12.25 -0.18 -3.19
N ARG A 164 -13.22 -0.78 -2.53
CA ARG A 164 -14.36 -0.09 -1.94
C ARG A 164 -14.09 0.03 -0.45
N LEU A 165 -13.71 1.21 -0.01
CA LEU A 165 -13.48 1.55 1.37
C LEU A 165 -14.79 1.52 2.15
N ASP A 166 -14.72 1.08 3.39
CA ASP A 166 -15.83 1.24 4.30
C ASP A 166 -16.01 2.72 4.62
N ALA A 167 -17.25 3.09 4.97
CA ALA A 167 -17.50 4.40 5.53
C ALA A 167 -16.57 4.60 6.73
N PRO A 168 -16.03 5.82 6.95
CA PRO A 168 -15.25 6.10 8.15
C PRO A 168 -16.06 5.66 9.36
N GLY A 169 -15.59 4.60 10.03
CA GLY A 169 -16.26 4.07 11.20
C GLY A 169 -16.29 5.14 12.26
N ARG A 170 -17.47 5.41 12.82
CA ARG A 170 -17.58 6.05 14.14
C ARG A 170 -16.79 5.14 15.09
N VAL A 171 -15.76 5.68 15.75
CA VAL A 171 -14.96 4.93 16.72
C VAL A 171 -15.93 4.28 17.72
N PRO A 172 -15.92 2.94 17.89
CA PRO A 172 -16.69 2.30 18.96
C PRO A 172 -16.17 2.85 20.29
N GLY A 173 -17.00 3.62 21.01
CA GLY A 173 -16.66 4.20 22.31
C GLY A 173 -16.62 5.72 22.40
N ALA A 174 -16.86 6.46 21.31
CA ALA A 174 -17.13 7.91 21.41
C ALA A 174 -18.63 8.13 21.60
N GLU A 175 -19.11 8.08 22.84
CA GLU A 175 -20.41 8.66 23.18
C GLU A 175 -20.35 10.18 22.96
N PRO A 176 -21.37 10.79 22.36
CA PRO A 176 -21.46 12.24 22.30
C PRO A 176 -21.65 12.80 23.71
N ALA A 177 -20.81 13.76 24.08
CA ALA A 177 -20.98 14.62 25.24
C ALA A 177 -22.25 15.49 25.11
#